data_AF-A0A1G0XPY6-F1
#
_entry.id   AF-A0A1G0XPY6-F1
#
_cell.length_a   1.000
_cell.length_b   1.000
_cell.length_c   1.000
_cell.angle_alpha   90.00
_cell.angle_beta   90.00
_cell.angle_gamma   90.00
#
_symmetry.space_group_name_H-M   'P 1'
#
loop_
_entity.id
_entity.type
_entity.pdbx_description
1 polymer ?
#
loop_
_entity_poly.entity_id
_entity_poly.type
_entity_poly.pdbx_seq_one_letter_code
_entity_poly.pdbx_strand_id
1 'polypeptide(L)' 'MAQDDIKDITQRISRDTLKEVKKIPVLCPWCNNVFTLADYQVEQGKKTEVTHKICPKCLKKVKGSDESK' A
#
# COMPACT_ATOMS: atom_id res chain seq x y z
N MET A 1 -45.65 36.97 10.08
CA MET A 1 -44.95 36.42 8.90
C MET A 1 -43.47 36.68 9.07
N ALA A 2 -42.66 35.62 9.17
CA ALA A 2 -41.23 35.54 8.83
C ALA A 2 -40.69 34.26 9.48
N GLN A 3 -40.75 33.14 8.75
CA GLN A 3 -39.98 31.94 9.09
C GLN A 3 -38.59 32.16 8.51
N ASP A 4 -37.61 32.35 9.38
CA ASP A 4 -36.21 32.47 8.97
C ASP A 4 -35.67 31.05 8.72
N ASP A 5 -35.71 30.64 7.46
CA ASP A 5 -35.09 29.42 6.94
C ASP A 5 -33.57 29.50 7.18
N ILE A 6 -33.11 28.96 8.31
CA ILE A 6 -31.69 28.70 8.57
C ILE A 6 -31.25 27.63 7.56
N LYS A 7 -30.80 28.08 6.39
CA LYS A 7 -30.21 27.22 5.37
C LYS A 7 -28.96 26.59 5.97
N ASP A 8 -29.04 25.29 6.21
CA ASP A 8 -27.94 24.42 6.61
C ASP A 8 -26.74 24.61 5.67
N ILE A 9 -25.82 25.51 6.04
CA ILE A 9 -24.59 25.87 5.32
C ILE A 9 -23.50 24.82 5.54
N THR A 10 -23.87 23.54 5.67
CA THR A 10 -22.85 22.49 5.77
C THR A 10 -22.34 22.17 4.37
N GLN A 11 -21.06 22.43 4.12
CA GLN A 11 -20.42 22.02 2.89
C GLN A 11 -20.30 20.50 2.89
N ARG A 12 -21.07 19.83 2.02
CA ARG A 12 -20.86 18.41 1.71
C ARG A 12 -19.54 18.27 0.97
N ILE A 13 -18.51 17.83 1.67
CA ILE A 13 -17.26 17.42 1.04
C ILE A 13 -17.57 16.13 0.28
N SER A 14 -17.60 16.20 -1.05
CA SER A 14 -17.70 15.01 -1.89
C SER A 14 -16.55 14.07 -1.55
N ARG A 15 -16.88 12.86 -1.08
CA ARG A 15 -15.94 11.73 -0.95
C ARG A 15 -15.62 11.20 -2.36
N ASP A 16 -15.02 12.04 -3.19
CA ASP A 16 -14.37 11.54 -4.38
C ASP A 16 -13.22 10.65 -3.91
N THR A 17 -13.33 9.37 -4.24
CA THR A 17 -12.40 8.30 -3.87
C THR A 17 -11.03 8.63 -4.43
N LEU A 18 -10.25 9.44 -3.70
CA LEU A 18 -8.87 9.78 -4.04
C LEU A 18 -8.06 8.49 -4.00
N LYS A 19 -7.87 7.88 -5.17
CA LYS A 19 -6.93 6.76 -5.36
C LYS A 19 -5.53 7.34 -5.25
N GLU A 20 -5.01 7.39 -4.03
CA GLU A 20 -3.64 7.81 -3.78
C GLU A 20 -2.70 6.64 -4.11
N VAL A 21 -1.63 6.90 -4.87
CA VAL A 21 -0.56 5.90 -5.09
C VAL A 21 0.52 6.15 -4.03
N LYS A 22 0.73 5.18 -3.15
CA LYS A 22 1.79 5.23 -2.12
C LYS A 22 2.85 4.18 -2.42
N LYS A 23 4.09 4.48 -2.05
CA LYS A 23 5.19 3.51 -2.12
C LYS A 23 5.24 2.73 -0.82
N ILE A 24 5.08 1.41 -0.90
CA ILE A 24 5.20 0.50 0.24
C ILE A 24 6.52 -0.28 0.15
N PRO A 25 7.20 -0.50 1.27
CA PRO A 25 8.40 -1.33 1.28
C PRO A 25 8.06 -2.80 1.05
N VAL A 26 8.91 -3.47 0.29
CA VAL A 26 8.85 -4.91 0.08
C VAL A 26 9.96 -5.58 0.87
N LEU A 27 9.57 -6.41 1.84
CA LEU A 27 10.44 -7.10 2.79
C LEU A 27 10.68 -8.54 2.36
N CYS A 28 11.93 -9.01 2.53
CA CYS A 28 12.25 -10.42 2.38
C CYS A 28 12.10 -11.16 3.72
N PRO A 29 11.18 -12.13 3.85
CA PRO A 29 10.97 -12.86 5.10
C PRO A 29 12.14 -13.79 5.49
N TRP A 30 13.05 -14.10 4.57
CA TRP A 30 14.19 -14.98 4.85
C TRP A 30 15.40 -14.27 5.43
N CYS A 31 15.54 -12.97 5.16
CA CYS A 31 16.68 -12.19 5.64
C CYS A 31 16.27 -10.88 6.30
N ASN A 32 14.97 -10.65 6.50
CA ASN A 32 14.35 -9.45 7.07
C ASN A 32 14.87 -8.12 6.50
N ASN A 33 15.30 -8.11 5.24
CA ASN A 33 15.78 -6.91 4.57
C ASN A 33 14.72 -6.37 3.59
N VAL A 34 14.54 -5.05 3.58
CA VAL A 34 13.81 -4.35 2.53
C VAL A 34 14.68 -4.34 1.28
N PHE A 35 14.14 -4.78 0.15
CA PHE A 35 14.92 -4.86 -1.11
C PHE A 35 14.32 -4.06 -2.26
N THR A 36 13.07 -3.62 -2.16
CA THR A 36 12.46 -2.73 -3.16
C THR A 36 11.28 -1.95 -2.55
N LEU A 37 10.83 -0.93 -3.26
CA LEU A 37 9.61 -0.17 -2.98
C LEU A 37 8.62 -0.44 -4.10
N ALA A 38 7.41 -0.88 -3.76
CA ALA A 38 6.34 -1.14 -4.72
C ALA A 38 5.31 -0.01 -4.66
N ASP A 39 4.82 0.41 -5.82
CA ASP A 39 3.67 1.30 -5.91
C ASP A 39 2.39 0.53 -5.54
N TYR A 40 1.65 1.06 -4.58
CA TYR A 40 0.41 0.48 -4.07
C TYR A 40 -0.69 1.53 -4.09
N GLN A 41 -1.79 1.20 -4.76
CA GLN A 41 -2.98 2.05 -4.77
C GLN A 41 -3.68 1.91 -3.42
N VAL A 42 -3.68 2.99 -2.64
CA VAL A 42 -4.39 3.03 -1.36
C VAL A 42 -5.81 3.54 -1.60
N GLU A 43 -6.78 2.77 -1.15
CA GLU A 43 -8.16 3.23 -1.02
C GLU A 43 -8.34 3.84 0.37
N GLN A 44 -8.96 5.02 0.47
CA GLN A 44 -9.26 5.63 1.75
C GLN A 44 -10.05 4.66 2.65
N GLY A 45 -9.53 4.43 3.86
CA GLY A 45 -10.14 3.53 4.84
C GLY A 45 -9.65 2.08 4.80
N LYS A 46 -8.87 1.68 3.78
CA LYS A 46 -8.19 0.37 3.79
C LYS A 46 -6.81 0.47 4.43
N LYS A 47 -6.48 -0.49 5.30
CA LYS A 47 -5.14 -0.62 5.87
C LYS A 47 -4.16 -1.03 4.77
N THR A 48 -3.10 -0.28 4.60
CA THR A 48 -1.93 -0.69 3.83
C THR A 48 -1.01 -1.54 4.67
N GLU A 49 -0.79 -2.79 4.25
CA GLU A 49 0.19 -3.68 4.85
C GLU A 49 1.50 -3.69 4.05
N VAL A 50 2.58 -4.06 4.72
CA VAL A 50 3.87 -4.28 4.07
C VAL A 50 3.82 -5.52 3.20
N THR A 51 4.45 -5.46 2.01
CA THR A 51 4.47 -6.60 1.11
C THR A 51 5.67 -7.49 1.42
N HIS A 52 5.46 -8.81 1.49
CA HIS A 52 6.53 -9.78 1.69
C HIS A 52 6.84 -10.54 0.39
N LYS A 53 8.10 -10.55 -0.04
CA LYS A 53 8.59 -11.30 -1.23
C LYS A 53 10.03 -11.76 -1.05
N ILE A 54 10.41 -12.88 -1.65
CA ILE A 54 11.81 -13.35 -1.57
C ILE A 54 12.73 -12.45 -2.41
N CYS A 55 13.77 -11.92 -1.79
CA CYS A 55 14.74 -11.08 -2.50
C CYS A 55 15.62 -11.91 -3.45
N PRO A 56 16.16 -11.31 -4.53
CA PRO A 56 16.98 -12.03 -5.51
C PRO A 56 18.24 -12.66 -4.89
N LYS A 57 18.79 -12.09 -3.82
CA LYS A 57 19.93 -12.66 -3.08
C LYS A 57 19.57 -14.01 -2.45
N CYS A 58 18.42 -14.08 -1.78
CA CYS A 58 17.90 -15.31 -1.18
C CYS A 58 17.50 -16.33 -2.23
N LEU A 59 16.87 -15.88 -3.32
CA LEU A 59 16.47 -16.74 -4.43
C LEU A 59 17.70 -17.40 -5.10
N LYS A 60 18.77 -16.63 -5.33
CA LYS A 60 20.04 -17.14 -5.89
C LYS A 60 20.70 -18.19 -5.01
N LYS A 61 20.66 -18.04 -3.67
CA LYS A 61 21.21 -19.05 -2.76
C LYS A 61 20.55 -20.42 -2.93
N VAL A 62 19.22 -20.43 -3.09
CA VAL A 62 18.47 -21.67 -3.26
C VAL A 62 18.65 -22.23 -4.67
N LYS A 63 18.54 -21.41 -5.70
CA LYS A 63 18.71 -21.87 -7.09
C LYS A 63 20.13 -22.34 -7.42
N GLY A 64 21.15 -21.71 -6.83
CA GLY A 64 22.55 -22.12 -7.00
C GLY A 64 22.92 -23.40 -6.24
N SER A 65 22.01 -23.97 -5.45
CA SER A 65 22.21 -25.24 -4.75
C SER A 65 21.77 -26.45 -5.59
N ASP A 66 21.25 -26.25 -6.81
CA ASP A 66 20.70 -27.31 -7.67
C ASP A 66 21.67 -27.77 -8.78
N GLU A 67 22.88 -27.21 -8.87
CA GLU A 67 23.84 -27.53 -9.94
C GLU A 67 24.96 -28.46 -9.45
N SER A 68 24.59 -29.53 -8.75
CA SER A 68 25.48 -30.65 -8.42
C SER A 68 24.65 -31.92 -8.21
N LYS A 69 24.14 -32.50 -9.30
CA LYS A 69 23.89 -33.94 -9.35
C LYS A 69 23.90 -34.49 -10.76
#